data_AF-A0A915ISU3-F1
#
_entry.id   AF-A0A915ISU3-F1
#
_cell.length_a   1.000
_cell.length_b   1.000
_cell.length_c   1.000
_cell.angle_alpha   90.00
_cell.angle_beta   90.00
_cell.angle_gamma   90.00
#
_symmetry.space_group_name_H-M   'P 1'
#
loop_
_entity.id
_entity.type
_entity.pdbx_description
1 polymer ?
#
loop_
_entity_poly.entity_id
_entity_poly.type
_entity_poly.pdbx_seq_one_letter_code
_entity_poly.pdbx_strand_id
1 'polypeptide(L)'
;TNYYRNRVLKVAKEFRRKVHFAISNKDDFYNEIKEYGLEAQYDKRLDTPMVAAQGVYGEKYRMDEEFSVENLKLFAENLLAGKLINYMKSEPIPARNDGPVKILVANNFKDVVDGKDSLIEIYAPWCGHCKALEPTFQKLGEKMKDEDIVIAKIDGTANDLPPGFSSQGFPTIYFKPKNGPPMMYQHGRELENFVNFLAHVSTDELKGWTREGKKRKKSKKEL
;
A
#
# COMPACT_ATOMS: atom_id res chain seq x y z
N THR A 1 29.05 -7.70 21.98
CA THR A 1 29.32 -7.74 20.52
C THR A 1 29.69 -9.12 19.96
N ASN A 2 30.67 -9.87 20.52
CA ASN A 2 31.09 -11.17 19.92
C ASN A 2 30.05 -12.30 20.00
N TYR A 3 29.16 -12.28 21.00
CA TYR A 3 28.14 -13.31 21.21
C TYR A 3 27.19 -13.49 20.02
N TYR A 4 26.58 -12.39 19.56
CA TYR A 4 25.66 -12.40 18.41
C TYR A 4 26.41 -12.57 17.09
N ARG A 5 27.58 -11.93 16.94
CA ARG A 5 28.43 -12.10 15.76
C ARG A 5 28.75 -13.57 15.49
N ASN A 6 29.15 -14.34 16.50
CA ASN A 6 29.46 -15.75 16.33
C ASN A 6 28.23 -16.60 15.95
N ARG A 7 27.04 -16.24 16.45
CA ARG A 7 25.77 -16.90 16.09
C ARG A 7 25.36 -16.61 14.65
N VAL A 8 25.43 -15.34 14.23
CA VAL A 8 25.21 -14.95 12.83
C VAL A 8 26.22 -15.65 11.92
N LEU A 9 27.50 -15.70 12.28
CA LEU A 9 28.53 -16.40 11.50
C LEU A 9 28.29 -17.92 11.39
N LYS A 10 27.70 -18.54 12.43
CA LYS A 10 27.33 -19.98 12.38
C LYS A 10 26.32 -20.22 11.26
N VAL A 11 25.27 -19.40 11.20
CA VAL A 11 24.24 -19.47 10.14
C VAL A 11 24.84 -19.10 8.79
N ALA A 12 25.55 -17.98 8.69
CA ALA A 12 26.10 -17.46 7.43
C ALA A 12 27.01 -18.46 6.68
N LYS A 13 27.68 -19.37 7.40
CA LYS A 13 28.48 -20.45 6.79
C LYS A 13 27.64 -21.43 5.95
N GLU A 14 26.38 -21.64 6.29
CA GLU A 14 25.45 -22.53 5.58
C GLU A 14 24.90 -21.89 4.28
N PHE A 15 24.86 -20.55 4.22
CA PHE A 15 24.30 -19.77 3.10
C PHE A 15 25.35 -19.09 2.23
N ARG A 16 26.59 -19.57 2.27
CA ARG A 16 27.71 -19.01 1.49
C ARG A 16 27.34 -18.84 0.02
N ARG A 17 27.64 -17.65 -0.53
CA ARG A 17 27.37 -17.26 -1.92
C ARG A 17 25.88 -17.20 -2.31
N LYS A 18 24.96 -17.37 -1.34
CA LYS A 18 23.51 -17.27 -1.56
C LYS A 18 22.92 -16.04 -0.87
N VAL A 19 23.37 -15.76 0.36
CA VAL A 19 22.93 -14.60 1.16
C VAL A 19 24.15 -13.93 1.79
N HIS A 20 24.17 -12.60 1.76
CA HIS A 20 25.17 -11.80 2.46
C HIS A 20 24.63 -11.37 3.83
N PHE A 21 25.45 -11.54 4.87
CA PHE A 21 25.10 -11.16 6.24
C PHE A 21 26.00 -10.00 6.67
N ALA A 22 25.38 -8.99 7.27
CA ALA A 22 26.06 -7.87 7.91
C ALA A 22 25.51 -7.68 9.32
N ILE A 23 26.31 -7.10 10.20
CA ILE A 23 25.90 -6.70 11.55
C ILE A 23 26.27 -5.24 11.71
N SER A 24 25.29 -4.45 12.11
CA SER A 24 25.42 -3.02 12.30
C SER A 24 24.96 -2.61 13.70
N ASN A 25 25.38 -1.44 14.15
CA ASN A 25 24.91 -0.86 15.39
C ASN A 25 23.49 -0.29 15.19
N LYS A 26 22.52 -0.72 16.00
CA LYS A 26 21.12 -0.26 15.91
C LYS A 26 20.96 1.26 16.11
N ASP A 27 21.86 1.89 16.88
CA ASP A 27 21.77 3.32 17.18
C ASP A 27 22.29 4.16 16.01
N ASP A 28 23.32 3.67 15.31
CA ASP A 28 23.89 4.35 14.14
C ASP A 28 22.99 4.19 12.90
N PHE A 29 22.23 3.09 12.82
CA PHE A 29 21.37 2.73 11.68
C PHE A 29 19.87 2.76 12.02
N TYR A 30 19.47 3.74 12.84
CA TYR A 30 18.07 3.86 13.29
C TYR A 30 17.08 4.20 12.14
N ASN A 31 17.54 4.92 11.12
CA ASN A 31 16.69 5.24 9.97
C ASN A 31 16.37 3.99 9.14
N GLU A 32 17.34 3.09 8.99
CA GLU A 32 17.17 1.80 8.34
C GLU A 32 16.17 0.93 9.13
N ILE A 33 16.25 0.92 10.46
CA ILE A 33 15.26 0.23 11.31
C ILE A 33 13.84 0.70 11.01
N LYS A 34 13.65 2.02 10.86
CA LYS A 34 12.34 2.59 10.45
C LYS A 34 11.90 2.14 9.07
N GLU A 35 12.84 2.10 8.13
CA GLU A 35 12.55 1.65 6.76
C GLU A 35 12.08 0.20 6.66
N TYR A 36 12.45 -0.65 7.62
CA TYR A 36 11.98 -2.04 7.73
C TYR A 36 10.82 -2.21 8.73
N GLY A 37 10.30 -1.12 9.31
CA GLY A 37 9.18 -1.18 10.26
C GLY A 37 9.53 -1.86 11.58
N LEU A 38 10.79 -1.83 11.98
CA LEU A 38 11.30 -2.53 13.16
C LEU A 38 11.32 -1.66 14.42
N GLU A 39 10.71 -0.47 14.39
CA GLU A 39 10.72 0.47 15.52
C GLU A 39 10.09 -0.10 16.78
N ALA A 40 9.07 -0.95 16.64
CA ALA A 40 8.42 -1.61 17.77
C ALA A 40 9.34 -2.62 18.48
N GLN A 41 10.34 -3.15 17.78
CA GLN A 41 11.35 -4.04 18.34
C GLN A 41 12.56 -3.28 18.91
N TYR A 42 12.68 -1.97 18.62
CA TYR A 42 13.79 -1.16 19.06
C TYR A 42 13.64 -0.77 20.55
N ASP A 43 14.50 -1.33 21.40
CA ASP A 43 14.74 -0.86 22.76
C ASP A 43 16.23 -0.57 22.94
N LYS A 44 16.58 0.67 23.28
CA LYS A 44 17.98 1.09 23.53
C LYS A 44 18.68 0.22 24.57
N ARG A 45 17.95 -0.30 25.56
CA ARG A 45 18.48 -1.05 26.70
C ARG A 45 18.67 -2.54 26.40
N LEU A 46 18.02 -3.06 25.35
CA LEU A 46 18.10 -4.47 25.00
C LEU A 46 19.16 -4.71 23.93
N ASP A 47 19.99 -5.73 24.15
CA ASP A 47 21.00 -6.16 23.18
C ASP A 47 20.45 -7.17 22.16
N THR A 48 19.13 -7.42 22.16
CA THR A 48 18.49 -8.36 21.23
C THR A 48 18.62 -7.83 19.78
N PRO A 49 19.21 -8.61 18.85
CA PRO A 49 19.30 -8.21 17.46
C PRO A 49 17.92 -8.20 16.80
N MET A 50 17.69 -7.18 15.97
CA MET A 50 16.62 -7.19 14.98
C MET A 50 17.18 -7.72 13.66
N VAL A 51 16.36 -8.43 12.88
CA VAL A 51 16.79 -9.04 11.61
C VAL A 51 15.92 -8.52 10.48
N ALA A 52 16.58 -8.00 9.45
CA ALA A 52 15.98 -7.60 8.19
C ALA A 52 16.81 -8.12 7.02
N ALA A 53 16.19 -8.23 5.85
CA ALA A 53 16.86 -8.56 4.60
C ALA A 53 16.31 -7.72 3.45
N GLN A 54 17.16 -7.48 2.46
CA GLN A 54 16.79 -6.85 1.20
C GLN A 54 16.94 -7.85 0.06
N GLY A 55 15.92 -7.95 -0.78
CA GLY A 55 15.96 -8.65 -2.06
C GLY A 55 16.80 -7.90 -3.09
N VAL A 56 17.15 -8.58 -4.18
CA VAL A 56 18.01 -8.02 -5.23
C VAL A 56 17.35 -6.85 -5.99
N TYR A 57 16.02 -6.75 -5.95
CA TYR A 57 15.27 -5.67 -6.58
C TYR A 57 14.78 -4.62 -5.55
N GLY A 58 15.28 -4.70 -4.31
CA GLY A 58 14.95 -3.75 -3.25
C GLY A 58 13.77 -4.17 -2.36
N GLU A 59 13.22 -5.37 -2.53
CA GLU A 59 12.17 -5.91 -1.66
C GLU A 59 12.67 -5.96 -0.21
N LYS A 60 11.86 -5.48 0.73
CA LYS A 60 12.24 -5.46 2.15
C LYS A 60 11.60 -6.65 2.85
N TYR A 61 12.34 -7.29 3.74
CA TYR A 61 11.85 -8.38 4.57
C TYR A 61 12.31 -8.15 6.00
N ARG A 62 11.49 -8.55 6.97
CA ARG A 62 11.82 -8.45 8.39
C ARG A 62 11.45 -9.74 9.11
N MET A 63 12.18 -10.06 10.16
CA MET A 63 11.88 -11.16 11.06
C MET A 63 11.08 -10.61 12.24
N ASP A 64 9.89 -11.14 12.49
CA ASP A 64 9.04 -10.72 13.60
C ASP A 64 9.32 -11.56 14.86
N GLU A 65 9.92 -12.75 14.71
CA GLU A 65 10.34 -13.61 15.81
C GLU A 65 11.58 -13.09 16.52
N GLU A 66 11.74 -13.45 17.80
CA GLU A 66 12.96 -13.16 18.54
C GLU A 66 14.18 -13.80 17.90
N PHE A 67 15.34 -13.14 18.02
CA PHE A 67 16.58 -13.64 17.48
C PHE A 67 17.00 -14.97 18.12
N SER A 68 17.14 -16.00 17.29
CA SER A 68 17.84 -17.25 17.61
C SER A 68 18.60 -17.74 16.38
N VAL A 69 19.49 -18.72 16.55
CA VAL A 69 20.23 -19.32 15.42
C VAL A 69 19.24 -20.03 14.49
N GLU A 70 18.24 -20.66 15.08
CA GLU A 70 17.18 -21.42 14.44
C GLU A 70 16.27 -20.49 13.63
N ASN A 71 15.81 -19.38 14.24
CA ASN A 71 14.94 -18.41 13.57
C ASN A 71 15.69 -17.69 12.44
N LEU A 72 16.95 -17.27 12.67
CA LEU A 72 17.76 -16.64 11.62
C LEU A 72 17.99 -17.59 10.43
N LYS A 73 18.23 -18.87 10.71
CA LYS A 73 18.37 -19.90 9.67
C LYS A 73 17.07 -20.08 8.88
N LEU A 74 15.95 -20.26 9.58
CA LEU A 74 14.64 -20.42 8.94
C LEU A 74 14.26 -19.18 8.11
N PHE A 75 14.55 -17.99 8.62
CA PHE A 75 14.34 -16.74 7.90
C PHE A 75 15.14 -16.70 6.59
N ALA A 76 16.43 -17.06 6.62
CA ALA A 76 17.27 -17.13 5.42
C ALA A 76 16.82 -18.21 4.42
N GLU A 77 16.35 -19.37 4.90
CA GLU A 77 15.77 -20.43 4.06
C GLU A 77 14.49 -19.96 3.38
N ASN A 78 13.59 -19.32 4.13
CA ASN A 78 12.33 -18.80 3.61
C ASN A 78 12.56 -17.63 2.64
N LEU A 79 13.58 -16.81 2.87
CA LEU A 79 13.99 -15.74 1.94
C LEU A 79 14.38 -16.35 0.59
N LEU A 80 15.29 -17.33 0.58
CA LEU A 80 15.75 -18.00 -0.64
C LEU A 80 14.64 -18.81 -1.33
N ALA A 81 13.70 -19.35 -0.56
CA ALA A 81 12.56 -20.10 -1.08
C ALA A 81 11.41 -19.19 -1.56
N GLY A 82 11.52 -17.86 -1.44
CA GLY A 82 10.46 -16.91 -1.80
C GLY A 82 9.19 -17.04 -0.94
N LYS A 83 9.33 -17.58 0.27
CA LYS A 83 8.21 -17.81 1.21
C LYS A 83 7.94 -16.64 2.13
N LEU A 84 8.87 -15.69 2.23
CA LEU A 84 8.66 -14.48 3.01
C LEU A 84 7.74 -13.52 2.27
N ILE A 85 6.84 -12.91 3.03
CA ILE A 85 6.06 -11.77 2.55
C ILE A 85 6.95 -10.54 2.66
N ASN A 86 7.01 -9.74 1.60
CA ASN A 86 7.74 -8.48 1.62
C ASN A 86 7.07 -7.52 2.62
N TYR A 87 7.88 -6.88 3.45
CA TYR A 87 7.46 -5.77 4.28
C TYR A 87 7.12 -4.57 3.40
N MET A 88 5.96 -4.00 3.66
CA MET A 88 5.49 -2.74 3.12
C MET A 88 5.19 -1.82 4.30
N LYS A 89 5.68 -0.59 4.25
CA LYS A 89 5.26 0.45 5.19
C LYS A 89 3.75 0.64 5.04
N SER A 90 3.01 0.42 6.12
CA SER A 90 1.56 0.55 6.14
C SER A 90 1.13 1.18 7.44
N GLU A 91 0.18 2.10 7.36
CA GLU A 91 -0.62 2.45 8.52
C GLU A 91 -1.47 1.25 8.97
N PRO A 92 -1.98 1.25 10.22
CA PRO A 92 -2.93 0.26 10.68
C PRO A 92 -4.18 0.26 9.79
N ILE A 93 -4.68 -0.94 9.48
CA ILE A 93 -5.96 -1.07 8.76
C ILE A 93 -7.05 -0.38 9.60
N PRO A 94 -7.82 0.56 9.02
CA PRO A 94 -8.82 1.30 9.76
C PRO A 94 -9.90 0.34 10.28
N ALA A 95 -10.27 0.48 11.56
CA ALA A 95 -11.28 -0.36 12.21
C ALA A 95 -12.66 -0.28 11.52
N ARG A 96 -12.95 0.84 10.85
CA ARG A 96 -14.18 1.07 10.09
C ARG A 96 -13.84 1.69 8.74
N ASN A 97 -14.31 1.07 7.66
CA ASN A 97 -14.05 1.49 6.28
C ASN A 97 -15.32 1.40 5.39
N ASP A 98 -16.47 1.73 5.96
CA ASP A 98 -17.79 1.64 5.32
C ASP A 98 -18.24 2.96 4.66
N GLY A 99 -17.44 4.02 4.79
CA GLY A 99 -17.71 5.33 4.17
C GLY A 99 -17.77 5.29 2.63
N PRO A 100 -18.28 6.37 2.02
CA PRO A 100 -18.42 6.51 0.56
C PRO A 100 -17.07 6.58 -0.15
N VAL A 101 -16.03 7.03 0.54
CA VAL A 101 -14.62 6.97 0.10
C VAL A 101 -13.89 5.97 0.99
N LYS A 102 -13.35 4.92 0.41
CA LYS A 102 -12.57 3.90 1.12
C LYS A 102 -11.19 4.43 1.50
N ILE A 103 -10.77 4.15 2.72
CA ILE A 103 -9.43 4.44 3.22
C ILE A 103 -8.55 3.22 2.91
N LEU A 104 -7.54 3.43 2.10
CA LEU A 104 -6.52 2.44 1.77
C LEU A 104 -5.29 2.66 2.63
N VAL A 105 -4.68 1.55 3.01
CA VAL A 105 -3.33 1.43 3.55
C VAL A 105 -2.62 0.35 2.73
N ALA A 106 -1.29 0.27 2.79
CA ALA A 106 -0.56 -0.70 1.95
C ALA A 106 -1.07 -2.14 2.17
N ASN A 107 -1.40 -2.50 3.42
CA ASN A 107 -1.83 -3.84 3.78
C ASN A 107 -3.29 -4.21 3.44
N ASN A 108 -4.17 -3.25 3.15
CA ASN A 108 -5.55 -3.55 2.71
C ASN A 108 -5.80 -3.25 1.22
N PHE A 109 -4.79 -2.70 0.53
CA PHE A 109 -4.96 -2.19 -0.82
C PHE A 109 -5.52 -3.27 -1.76
N LYS A 110 -4.91 -4.45 -1.73
CA LYS A 110 -5.30 -5.59 -2.56
C LYS A 110 -6.76 -5.98 -2.33
N ASP A 111 -7.15 -6.17 -1.08
CA ASP A 111 -8.49 -6.63 -0.71
C ASP A 111 -9.59 -5.65 -1.11
N VAL A 112 -9.28 -4.35 -1.12
CA VAL A 112 -10.25 -3.31 -1.46
C VAL A 112 -10.33 -3.08 -2.98
N VAL A 113 -9.19 -3.13 -3.69
CA VAL A 113 -9.05 -2.67 -5.09
C VAL A 113 -9.14 -3.82 -6.11
N ASP A 114 -8.63 -5.02 -5.80
CA ASP A 114 -8.57 -6.11 -6.78
C ASP A 114 -9.96 -6.57 -7.22
N GLY A 115 -10.11 -6.83 -8.53
CA GLY A 115 -11.36 -7.31 -9.10
C GLY A 115 -12.47 -6.26 -9.23
N LYS A 116 -12.16 -4.97 -8.99
CA LYS A 116 -13.09 -3.85 -9.14
C LYS A 116 -12.47 -2.72 -9.95
N ASP A 117 -13.31 -1.95 -10.62
CA ASP A 117 -12.89 -0.62 -11.04
C ASP A 117 -12.67 0.24 -9.79
N SER A 118 -11.58 0.99 -9.76
CA SER A 118 -11.24 1.82 -8.61
C SER A 118 -10.67 3.16 -9.03
N LEU A 119 -11.19 4.26 -8.48
CA LEU A 119 -10.56 5.58 -8.56
C LEU A 119 -9.88 5.87 -7.22
N ILE A 120 -8.57 6.08 -7.27
CA ILE A 120 -7.70 6.14 -6.10
C ILE A 120 -6.99 7.49 -6.07
N GLU A 121 -7.23 8.27 -5.01
CA GLU A 121 -6.47 9.47 -4.68
C GLU A 121 -5.28 9.12 -3.80
N ILE A 122 -4.06 9.36 -4.30
CA ILE A 122 -2.85 9.37 -3.49
C ILE A 122 -2.66 10.81 -2.98
N TYR A 123 -2.79 10.99 -1.67
CA TYR A 123 -2.75 12.29 -1.01
C TYR A 123 -1.63 12.41 0.02
N ALA A 124 -1.42 13.62 0.51
CA ALA A 124 -0.60 13.92 1.69
C ALA A 124 -1.39 14.81 2.67
N PRO A 125 -1.35 14.56 4.00
CA PRO A 125 -2.19 15.28 4.97
C PRO A 125 -1.93 16.80 5.03
N TRP A 126 -0.74 17.24 4.66
CA TRP A 126 -0.34 18.65 4.67
C TRP A 126 -0.62 19.37 3.34
N CYS A 127 -1.02 18.66 2.28
CA CYS A 127 -1.22 19.26 0.97
C CYS A 127 -2.55 20.02 0.89
N GLY A 128 -2.48 21.34 0.64
CA GLY A 128 -3.66 22.20 0.50
C GLY A 128 -4.58 21.79 -0.66
N HIS A 129 -4.04 21.35 -1.79
CA HIS A 129 -4.84 20.88 -2.93
C HIS A 129 -5.60 19.58 -2.63
N CYS A 130 -5.05 18.69 -1.80
CA CYS A 130 -5.75 17.47 -1.36
C CYS A 130 -6.93 17.85 -0.46
N LYS A 131 -6.71 18.75 0.49
CA LYS A 131 -7.77 19.27 1.37
C LYS A 131 -8.89 19.95 0.58
N ALA A 132 -8.56 20.68 -0.48
CA ALA A 132 -9.54 21.31 -1.36
C ALA A 132 -10.34 20.28 -2.20
N LEU A 133 -9.72 19.15 -2.55
CA LEU A 133 -10.36 18.07 -3.31
C LEU A 133 -11.28 17.20 -2.45
N GLU A 134 -10.98 17.03 -1.16
CA GLU A 134 -11.69 16.12 -0.26
C GLU A 134 -13.23 16.25 -0.29
N PRO A 135 -13.84 17.46 -0.23
CA PRO A 135 -15.30 17.59 -0.33
C PRO A 135 -15.88 17.10 -1.66
N THR A 136 -15.16 17.29 -2.76
CA THR A 136 -15.58 16.84 -4.09
C THR A 136 -15.46 15.31 -4.20
N PHE A 137 -14.37 14.74 -3.67
CA PHE A 137 -14.13 13.31 -3.68
C PHE A 137 -15.12 12.54 -2.79
N GLN A 138 -15.52 13.11 -1.65
CA GLN A 138 -16.61 12.59 -0.82
C GLN A 138 -17.95 12.54 -1.56
N LYS A 139 -18.35 13.65 -2.21
CA LYS A 139 -19.57 13.69 -3.05
C LYS A 139 -19.52 12.69 -4.20
N LEU A 140 -18.35 12.45 -4.77
CA LEU A 140 -18.16 11.43 -5.81
C LEU A 140 -18.42 10.03 -5.24
N GLY A 141 -17.80 9.69 -4.10
CA GLY A 141 -18.06 8.44 -3.40
C GLY A 141 -19.54 8.21 -3.11
N GLU A 142 -20.25 9.23 -2.64
CA GLU A 142 -21.70 9.15 -2.39
C GLU A 142 -22.50 8.89 -3.66
N LYS A 143 -22.11 9.49 -4.79
CA LYS A 143 -22.76 9.25 -6.08
C LYS A 143 -22.51 7.84 -6.61
N MET A 144 -21.33 7.29 -6.36
CA MET A 144 -20.91 6.00 -6.88
C MET A 144 -21.24 4.81 -5.96
N LYS A 145 -21.88 5.06 -4.80
CA LYS A 145 -22.17 4.02 -3.79
C LYS A 145 -22.97 2.82 -4.30
N ASP A 146 -23.84 3.03 -5.30
CA ASP A 146 -24.73 2.01 -5.86
C ASP A 146 -24.15 1.37 -7.16
N GLU A 147 -22.98 1.85 -7.58
CA GLU A 147 -22.22 1.40 -8.74
C GLU A 147 -21.16 0.37 -8.36
N ASP A 148 -20.72 -0.46 -9.31
CA ASP A 148 -19.64 -1.43 -9.08
C ASP A 148 -18.26 -0.77 -9.28
N ILE A 149 -18.01 0.30 -8.52
CA ILE A 149 -16.75 1.04 -8.55
C ILE A 149 -16.36 1.49 -7.13
N VAL A 150 -15.07 1.40 -6.83
CA VAL A 150 -14.50 1.86 -5.57
C VAL A 150 -13.97 3.27 -5.73
N ILE A 151 -14.42 4.19 -4.87
CA ILE A 151 -13.78 5.49 -4.71
C ILE A 151 -12.94 5.42 -3.43
N ALA A 152 -11.64 5.68 -3.54
CA ALA A 152 -10.71 5.44 -2.44
C ALA A 152 -9.59 6.47 -2.35
N LYS A 153 -8.99 6.59 -1.16
CA LYS A 153 -7.82 7.44 -0.91
C LYS A 153 -6.76 6.71 -0.10
N ILE A 154 -5.50 7.01 -0.36
CA ILE A 154 -4.32 6.50 0.36
C ILE A 154 -3.37 7.65 0.72
N ASP A 155 -2.89 7.69 1.95
CA ASP A 155 -1.80 8.59 2.34
C ASP A 155 -0.48 8.05 1.79
N GLY A 156 0.02 8.66 0.72
CA GLY A 156 1.27 8.26 0.07
C GLY A 156 2.54 8.64 0.85
N THR A 157 2.41 9.35 1.98
CA THR A 157 3.53 9.69 2.87
C THR A 157 3.70 8.66 4.00
N ALA A 158 2.60 8.00 4.37
CA ALA A 158 2.55 7.03 5.45
C ALA A 158 2.51 5.57 4.96
N ASN A 159 2.19 5.33 3.69
CA ASN A 159 2.06 3.99 3.11
C ASN A 159 2.93 3.81 1.86
N ASP A 160 3.57 2.66 1.74
CA ASP A 160 4.20 2.24 0.50
C ASP A 160 3.12 1.97 -0.56
N LEU A 161 3.37 2.42 -1.79
CA LEU A 161 2.42 2.24 -2.89
C LEU A 161 2.65 0.90 -3.57
N PRO A 162 1.57 0.19 -3.96
CA PRO A 162 1.71 -1.08 -4.68
C PRO A 162 2.27 -0.88 -6.09
N PRO A 163 2.79 -1.95 -6.73
CA PRO A 163 3.34 -1.88 -8.08
C PRO A 163 2.37 -1.25 -9.09
N GLY A 164 2.91 -0.40 -9.98
CA GLY A 164 2.14 0.34 -10.97
C GLY A 164 1.56 1.67 -10.48
N PHE A 165 1.61 1.95 -9.18
CA PHE A 165 1.27 3.24 -8.60
C PHE A 165 2.54 4.00 -8.20
N SER A 166 2.57 5.29 -8.50
CA SER A 166 3.65 6.18 -8.08
C SER A 166 3.13 7.60 -7.95
N SER A 167 3.73 8.39 -7.06
CA SER A 167 3.38 9.79 -6.87
C SER A 167 4.64 10.63 -6.75
N GLN A 168 4.78 11.61 -7.65
CA GLN A 168 5.82 12.63 -7.60
C GLN A 168 5.33 13.92 -6.92
N GLY A 169 4.03 14.00 -6.62
CA GLY A 169 3.39 15.17 -6.03
C GLY A 169 1.92 14.93 -5.73
N PHE A 170 1.33 15.75 -4.86
CA PHE A 170 0.00 15.48 -4.33
C PHE A 170 -1.03 16.56 -4.73
N PRO A 171 -2.30 16.17 -5.00
CA PRO A 171 -2.76 14.79 -5.14
C PRO A 171 -2.34 14.21 -6.50
N THR A 172 -2.02 12.90 -6.51
CA THR A 172 -1.95 12.09 -7.74
C THR A 172 -3.16 11.16 -7.75
N ILE A 173 -3.88 11.08 -8.87
CA ILE A 173 -5.10 10.27 -8.97
C ILE A 173 -4.89 9.19 -10.03
N TYR A 174 -5.24 7.95 -9.71
CA TYR A 174 -5.24 6.83 -10.64
C TYR A 174 -6.63 6.25 -10.79
N PHE A 175 -6.93 5.78 -12.00
CA PHE A 175 -7.99 4.82 -12.24
C PHE A 175 -7.37 3.44 -12.44
N LYS A 176 -7.82 2.46 -11.68
CA LYS A 176 -7.45 1.05 -11.83
C LYS A 176 -8.66 0.30 -12.38
N PRO A 177 -8.65 -0.10 -13.66
CA PRO A 177 -9.70 -0.97 -14.19
C PRO A 177 -9.65 -2.34 -13.50
N LYS A 178 -10.82 -2.97 -13.36
CA LYS A 178 -11.00 -4.33 -12.85
C LYS A 178 -10.04 -5.33 -13.47
N ASN A 179 -9.87 -5.25 -14.79
CA ASN A 179 -9.04 -6.18 -15.59
C ASN A 179 -7.93 -5.46 -16.39
N GLY A 180 -7.25 -4.47 -15.82
CA GLY A 180 -6.19 -3.76 -16.54
C GLY A 180 -5.16 -3.08 -15.65
N PRO A 181 -4.05 -2.57 -16.21
CA PRO A 181 -3.08 -1.79 -15.44
C PRO A 181 -3.70 -0.45 -14.98
N PRO A 182 -3.21 0.13 -13.86
CA PRO A 182 -3.64 1.47 -13.45
C PRO A 182 -3.22 2.53 -14.48
N MET A 183 -4.05 3.54 -14.64
CA MET A 183 -3.81 4.70 -15.50
C MET A 183 -3.97 5.99 -14.70
N MET A 184 -3.07 6.96 -14.91
CA MET A 184 -3.17 8.26 -14.26
C MET A 184 -4.39 9.03 -14.78
N TYR A 185 -5.13 9.64 -13.87
CA TYR A 185 -6.19 10.59 -14.18
C TYR A 185 -5.59 11.99 -14.36
N GLN A 186 -5.80 12.58 -15.54
CA GLN A 186 -5.22 13.87 -15.92
C GLN A 186 -6.28 14.95 -16.25
N HIS A 187 -7.54 14.74 -15.88
CA HIS A 187 -8.62 15.70 -16.14
C HIS A 187 -8.87 16.64 -14.96
N GLY A 188 -9.86 17.54 -15.10
CA GLY A 188 -10.24 18.50 -14.05
C GLY A 188 -10.67 17.83 -12.74
N ARG A 189 -10.62 18.56 -11.63
CA ARG A 189 -10.91 18.01 -10.29
C ARG A 189 -12.30 18.39 -9.77
N GLU A 190 -13.18 18.85 -10.66
CA GLU A 190 -14.59 19.07 -10.35
C GLU A 190 -15.37 17.77 -10.41
N LEU A 191 -16.48 17.71 -9.68
CA LEU A 191 -17.31 16.51 -9.54
C LEU A 191 -17.74 15.93 -10.89
N GLU A 192 -18.11 16.80 -11.82
CA GLU A 192 -18.57 16.41 -13.16
C GLU A 192 -17.46 15.79 -14.00
N ASN A 193 -16.22 16.25 -13.86
CA ASN A 193 -15.09 15.66 -14.58
C ASN A 193 -14.87 14.20 -14.17
N PHE A 194 -14.93 13.91 -12.87
CA PHE A 194 -14.82 12.54 -12.38
C PHE A 194 -15.98 11.68 -12.85
N VAL A 195 -17.22 12.15 -12.72
CA VAL A 195 -18.41 11.38 -13.16
C VAL A 195 -18.32 11.05 -14.65
N ASN A 196 -17.98 12.03 -15.49
CA ASN A 196 -17.88 11.84 -16.93
C ASN A 196 -16.75 10.88 -17.29
N PHE A 197 -15.58 11.03 -16.65
CA PHE A 197 -14.46 10.13 -16.85
C PHE A 197 -14.83 8.70 -16.47
N LEU A 198 -15.35 8.47 -15.27
CA LEU A 198 -15.74 7.15 -14.79
C LEU A 198 -16.80 6.51 -15.68
N ALA A 199 -17.82 7.27 -16.08
CA ALA A 199 -18.84 6.76 -16.98
C ALA A 199 -18.26 6.33 -18.34
N HIS A 200 -17.24 7.04 -18.83
CA HIS A 200 -16.55 6.71 -20.07
C HIS A 200 -15.67 5.45 -19.94
N VAL A 201 -14.87 5.35 -18.87
CA VAL A 201 -13.78 4.34 -18.78
C VAL A 201 -14.09 3.11 -17.94
N SER A 202 -15.18 3.08 -17.16
CA SER A 202 -15.50 1.92 -16.33
C SER A 202 -15.61 0.66 -17.20
N THR A 203 -15.07 -0.46 -16.74
CA THR A 203 -15.10 -1.77 -17.40
C THR A 203 -16.54 -2.10 -17.77
N ASP A 204 -17.43 -2.04 -16.79
CA ASP A 204 -18.87 -2.23 -16.95
C ASP A 204 -19.58 -0.86 -17.01
N GLU A 205 -20.71 -0.78 -17.73
CA GLU A 205 -21.49 0.46 -17.76
C GLU A 205 -22.07 0.77 -16.37
N LEU A 206 -21.90 2.03 -15.95
CA LEU A 206 -22.54 2.52 -14.72
C LEU A 206 -24.07 2.45 -14.85
N LYS A 207 -24.75 1.99 -13.79
CA LYS A 207 -26.21 1.86 -13.71
C LYS A 207 -26.91 3.21 -13.80
N GLY A 208 -26.34 4.23 -13.16
CA GLY A 208 -26.90 5.57 -13.05
C GLY A 208 -26.51 6.53 -14.18
N TRP A 209 -25.57 6.16 -15.06
CA TRP A 209 -24.99 7.05 -16.06
C TRP A 209 -24.81 6.37 -17.43
N THR A 210 -24.90 7.14 -18.51
CA THR A 210 -24.51 6.69 -19.86
C THR A 210 -23.01 6.85 -20.04
N ARG A 211 -22.41 6.22 -21.06
CA ARG A 211 -20.99 6.39 -21.44
C ARG A 211 -20.58 7.84 -21.74
N GLU A 212 -21.55 8.73 -21.98
CA GLU A 212 -21.36 10.17 -22.18
C GLU A 212 -21.40 10.97 -20.85
N GLY A 213 -21.56 10.31 -19.70
CA GLY A 213 -21.69 10.95 -18.39
C GLY A 213 -23.08 11.51 -18.08
N LYS A 214 -24.08 11.26 -18.93
CA LYS A 214 -25.46 11.73 -18.68
C LYS A 214 -26.16 10.82 -17.68
N LYS A 215 -26.79 11.41 -16.66
CA LYS A 215 -27.56 10.66 -15.66
C LYS A 215 -28.76 9.97 -16.31
N ARG A 216 -28.93 8.67 -16.08
CA ARG A 216 -30.11 7.92 -16.52
C ARG A 216 -31.34 8.35 -15.72
N LYS A 217 -32.48 8.49 -16.40
CA LYS A 217 -33.76 8.70 -15.71
C LYS A 217 -34.08 7.42 -14.94
N LYS A 218 -34.33 7.51 -13.62
CA LYS A 218 -34.82 6.36 -12.84
C LYS A 218 -36.10 5.85 -13.53
N SER A 219 -36.13 4.56 -13.90
CA SER A 219 -37.34 3.97 -14.45
C SER A 219 -38.39 3.96 -13.34
N LYS A 220 -39.56 4.55 -13.58
CA LYS A 220 -40.73 4.40 -12.71
C LYS A 220 -41.30 2.98 -12.91
N LYS A 221 -40.73 1.98 -12.23
CA LYS A 221 -41.24 0.59 -12.12
C LYS A 221 -40.57 0.00 -10.86
N GLU A 222 -41.25 -0.51 -9.84
CA GLU A 222 -42.63 -0.98 -9.65
C GLU A 222 -43.14 -0.59 -8.25
N LEU A 223 -44.45 -0.35 -8.17
CA LEU A 223 -45.28 -0.22 -6.96
C LEU A 223 -45.98 -1.57 -6.75
#